data_AF-A0A7C6DEQ2-F1
#
_entry.id   AF-A0A7C6DEQ2-F1
#
_cell.length_a   1.000
_cell.length_b   1.000
_cell.length_c   1.000
_cell.angle_alpha   90.00
_cell.angle_beta   90.00
_cell.angle_gamma   90.00
#
_symmetry.space_group_name_H-M   'P 1'
#
loop_
_entity.id
_entity.type
_entity.pdbx_description
1 polymer ?
#
loop_
_entity_poly.entity_id
_entity_poly.type
_entity_poly.pdbx_seq_one_letter_code
_entity_poly.pdbx_strand_id
1 'polypeptide(L)'
;KRAFVDFGKVRHCLVFSLDKRVHPFEEGEKISFAPFKADLGKIEEGRHILYVYVQNTVVNRYIGTKDMEKMFDIPQRIDSDRKMLMSGLFGEIQLFEEEDLVCQGQR
;
A
#
# COMPACT_ATOMS: atom_id res chain seq x y z
N LYS A 1 -5.30 -22.70 -9.07
CA LYS A 1 -3.89 -22.29 -9.29
C LYS A 1 -3.49 -21.33 -8.17
N ARG A 2 -2.20 -21.16 -7.86
CA ARG A 2 -1.76 -20.20 -6.83
C ARG A 2 -1.58 -18.83 -7.48
N ALA A 3 -2.22 -17.83 -6.91
CA ALA A 3 -2.27 -16.48 -7.46
C ALA A 3 -1.46 -15.52 -6.59
N PHE A 4 -0.88 -14.53 -7.23
CA PHE A 4 -0.11 -13.48 -6.57
C PHE A 4 -0.55 -12.13 -7.09
N VAL A 5 -0.29 -11.09 -6.29
CA VAL A 5 -0.51 -9.70 -6.64
C VAL A 5 0.77 -8.90 -6.47
N ASP A 6 1.08 -8.05 -7.45
CA ASP A 6 2.08 -6.98 -7.36
C ASP A 6 1.34 -5.65 -7.33
N PHE A 7 1.48 -4.91 -6.24
CA PHE A 7 0.91 -3.56 -6.08
C PHE A 7 1.81 -2.47 -6.69
N GLY A 8 2.95 -2.86 -7.27
CA GLY A 8 3.91 -1.97 -7.92
C GLY A 8 4.50 -0.95 -6.94
N LYS A 9 4.22 0.34 -7.20
CA LYS A 9 4.75 1.47 -6.43
C LYS A 9 3.73 1.92 -5.38
N VAL A 10 4.08 1.67 -4.13
CA VAL A 10 3.36 2.18 -2.95
C VAL A 10 4.29 3.08 -2.15
N ARG A 11 3.76 4.17 -1.60
CA ARG A 11 4.49 4.99 -0.62
C ARG A 11 3.83 4.95 0.74
N HIS A 12 4.71 4.65 1.71
CA HIS A 12 4.49 4.27 3.10
C HIS A 12 4.12 2.79 3.26
N CYS A 13 2.91 2.44 3.69
CA CYS A 13 2.56 1.04 3.91
C CYS A 13 1.19 0.70 3.33
N LEU A 14 1.01 -0.59 3.05
CA LEU A 14 -0.20 -1.19 2.49
C LEU A 14 -0.67 -2.31 3.42
N VAL A 15 -1.98 -2.38 3.64
CA VAL A 15 -2.66 -3.53 4.23
C VAL A 15 -3.68 -4.02 3.21
N PHE A 16 -3.78 -5.33 3.02
CA PHE A 16 -4.76 -5.88 2.09
C PHE A 16 -5.46 -7.13 2.65
N SER A 17 -6.61 -7.45 2.06
CA SER A 17 -7.37 -8.67 2.32
C SER A 17 -8.22 -9.05 1.11
N LEU A 18 -8.36 -10.35 0.86
CA LEU A 18 -9.16 -10.90 -0.22
C LEU A 18 -10.54 -11.32 0.31
N ASP A 19 -11.60 -10.90 -0.37
CA ASP A 19 -13.02 -11.20 -0.13
C ASP A 19 -13.60 -10.82 1.23
N LYS A 20 -12.76 -10.43 2.19
CA LYS A 20 -13.15 -9.94 3.50
C LYS A 20 -12.69 -8.49 3.68
N ARG A 21 -13.62 -7.62 4.06
CA ARG A 21 -13.26 -6.28 4.54
C ARG A 21 -12.73 -6.40 5.97
N VAL A 22 -11.50 -5.99 6.19
CA VAL A 22 -10.83 -6.01 7.50
C VAL A 22 -10.55 -4.59 8.02
N HIS A 23 -10.36 -4.46 9.34
CA HIS A 23 -9.90 -3.22 9.94
C HIS A 23 -8.36 -3.15 9.86
N PRO A 24 -7.78 -2.18 9.14
CA PRO A 24 -6.36 -2.23 8.74
C PRO A 24 -5.35 -2.13 9.89
N PHE A 25 -5.79 -1.76 11.09
CA PHE A 25 -4.93 -1.66 12.28
C PHE A 25 -4.94 -2.92 13.15
N GLU A 26 -5.88 -3.85 12.89
CA GLU A 26 -6.12 -5.03 13.73
C GLU A 26 -6.00 -6.33 12.92
N GLU A 27 -6.39 -6.27 11.64
CA GLU A 27 -6.54 -7.42 10.77
C GLU A 27 -6.04 -7.09 9.34
N GLY A 28 -5.40 -8.06 8.69
CA GLY A 28 -4.94 -7.96 7.30
C GLY A 28 -3.43 -8.11 7.15
N GLU A 29 -2.99 -8.42 5.93
CA GLU A 29 -1.57 -8.58 5.63
C GLU A 29 -0.92 -7.24 5.35
N LYS A 30 0.11 -6.90 6.13
CA LYS A 30 0.79 -5.60 6.08
C LYS A 30 2.12 -5.69 5.36
N ILE A 31 2.29 -4.85 4.33
CA ILE A 31 3.56 -4.65 3.64
C ILE A 31 4.04 -3.22 3.91
N SER A 32 5.19 -3.09 4.58
CA SER A 32 5.75 -1.79 4.97
C SER A 32 6.95 -1.36 4.13
N PHE A 33 7.52 -2.27 3.33
CA PHE A 33 8.69 -2.04 2.51
C PHE A 33 8.55 -2.78 1.17
N ALA A 34 9.18 -2.26 0.13
CA ALA A 34 9.21 -2.93 -1.17
C ALA A 34 9.98 -4.27 -1.08
N PRO A 35 9.64 -5.27 -1.92
CA PRO A 35 8.59 -5.25 -2.94
C PRO A 35 7.18 -5.36 -2.35
N PHE A 36 6.22 -4.63 -2.94
CA PHE A 36 4.80 -4.70 -2.55
C PHE A 36 4.11 -5.84 -3.29
N LYS A 37 4.55 -7.06 -3.01
CA LYS A 37 4.00 -8.30 -3.59
C LYS A 37 3.42 -9.17 -2.49
N ALA A 38 2.34 -9.87 -2.81
CA ALA A 38 1.75 -10.83 -1.89
C ALA A 38 1.22 -12.07 -2.60
N ASP A 39 1.22 -13.17 -1.85
CA ASP A 39 0.62 -14.43 -2.23
C ASP A 39 -0.84 -14.43 -1.81
N LEU A 40 -1.73 -14.55 -2.78
CA LEU A 40 -3.18 -14.64 -2.53
C LEU A 40 -3.63 -16.08 -2.29
N GLY A 41 -2.72 -17.05 -2.37
CA GLY A 41 -3.00 -18.45 -2.18
C GLY A 41 -3.75 -19.08 -3.36
N LYS A 42 -4.48 -20.15 -3.08
CA LYS A 42 -5.37 -20.79 -4.05
C LYS A 42 -6.69 -20.03 -4.08
N ILE A 43 -6.99 -19.43 -5.23
CA ILE A 43 -8.25 -18.72 -5.47
C ILE A 43 -9.15 -19.63 -6.34
N GLU A 44 -10.44 -19.64 -6.02
CA GLU A 44 -11.46 -20.35 -6.82
C GLU A 44 -11.77 -19.57 -8.12
N GLU A 45 -12.39 -20.24 -9.10
CA GLU A 45 -12.85 -19.53 -10.30
C GLU A 45 -14.05 -18.66 -9.95
N GLY A 46 -13.99 -17.38 -10.32
CA GLY A 46 -15.10 -16.47 -10.11
C GLY A 46 -14.66 -15.04 -9.90
N ARG A 47 -15.56 -14.26 -9.28
CA ARG A 47 -15.33 -12.86 -8.97
C ARG A 47 -14.87 -12.73 -7.52
N HIS A 48 -13.72 -12.11 -7.34
CA HIS A 48 -13.15 -11.80 -6.03
C HIS A 48 -13.04 -10.28 -5.82
N ILE A 49 -13.00 -9.85 -4.56
CA ILE A 49 -12.82 -8.45 -4.18
C ILE A 49 -11.54 -8.33 -3.37
N LEU A 50 -10.57 -7.58 -3.90
CA LEU A 50 -9.35 -7.23 -3.17
C LEU A 50 -9.53 -5.90 -2.45
N TYR A 51 -9.59 -5.95 -1.12
CA TYR A 51 -9.61 -4.76 -0.27
C TYR A 51 -8.18 -4.28 -0.03
N VAL A 52 -7.91 -3.02 -0.33
CA VAL A 52 -6.58 -2.41 -0.18
C VAL A 52 -6.67 -1.13 0.64
N TYR A 53 -5.87 -1.05 1.69
CA TYR A 53 -5.74 0.10 2.58
C TYR A 53 -4.32 0.63 2.49
N VAL A 54 -4.16 1.90 2.10
CA VAL A 54 -2.86 2.56 2.07
C VAL A 54 -2.78 3.58 3.19
N GLN A 55 -1.77 3.44 4.04
CA GLN A 55 -1.54 4.36 5.15
C GLN A 55 -0.31 5.21 4.84
N ASN A 56 -0.50 6.53 4.78
CA ASN A 56 0.56 7.51 4.59
C ASN A 56 0.93 8.24 5.90
N THR A 57 1.92 9.11 5.83
CA THR A 57 2.29 9.98 6.96
C THR A 57 1.46 11.26 6.99
N VAL A 58 1.42 11.90 8.15
CA VAL A 58 0.74 13.20 8.36
C VAL A 58 1.43 14.39 7.67
N VAL A 59 2.59 14.18 7.03
CA VAL A 59 3.43 15.26 6.47
C VAL A 59 2.70 16.07 5.40
N ASN A 60 2.01 15.41 4.46
CA ASN A 60 1.26 16.13 3.42
C ASN A 60 0.05 16.88 3.99
N ARG A 61 -0.55 16.35 5.06
CA ARG A 61 -1.61 17.07 5.78
C ARG A 61 -1.04 18.33 6.39
N TYR A 62 0.11 18.24 7.07
CA TYR A 62 0.80 19.39 7.66
C TYR A 62 1.13 20.48 6.62
N ILE A 63 1.76 20.11 5.50
CA ILE A 63 2.10 21.04 4.41
C ILE A 63 0.85 21.76 3.85
N GLY A 64 -0.29 21.08 3.80
CA GLY A 64 -1.54 21.64 3.28
C GLY A 64 -2.27 22.60 4.22
N THR A 65 -2.06 22.49 5.54
CA THR A 65 -2.69 23.37 6.55
C THR A 65 -1.82 24.59 6.83
N LYS A 66 -2.31 25.79 6.49
CA LYS A 66 -1.64 27.07 6.82
C LYS A 66 -1.69 27.42 8.33
N ASP A 67 -2.56 26.77 9.10
CA ASP A 67 -2.67 26.94 10.56
C ASP A 67 -1.94 25.80 11.29
N MET A 68 -0.64 26.01 11.54
CA MET A 68 0.26 25.03 12.16
C MET A 68 -0.06 24.73 13.64
N GLU A 69 -0.77 25.62 14.34
CA GLU A 69 -0.90 25.57 15.81
C GLU A 69 -2.06 24.71 16.34
N LYS A 70 -3.05 24.37 15.50
CA LYS A 70 -4.30 23.75 15.99
C LYS A 70 -4.40 22.24 15.86
N MET A 71 -3.49 21.59 15.11
CA MET A 71 -3.71 20.19 14.77
C MET A 71 -3.01 19.19 15.68
N PHE A 72 -1.77 19.44 16.16
CA PHE A 72 -1.08 18.50 17.05
C PHE A 72 0.10 19.16 17.80
N ASP A 73 0.33 18.81 19.09
CA ASP A 73 1.55 19.06 19.88
C ASP A 73 2.75 18.23 19.35
N ILE A 74 3.02 18.30 18.05
CA ILE A 74 4.20 17.65 17.46
C ILE A 74 5.31 18.70 17.41
N PRO A 75 6.47 18.49 18.07
CA PRO A 75 7.58 19.43 18.00
C PRO A 75 8.12 19.48 16.56
N GLN A 76 7.86 20.57 15.85
CA GLN A 76 8.16 20.64 14.41
C GLN A 76 9.43 21.44 14.10
N ARG A 77 10.44 20.71 13.61
CA ARG A 77 11.39 21.18 12.58
C ARG A 77 10.93 20.68 11.21
N ILE A 78 9.71 20.99 10.78
CA ILE A 78 9.29 20.76 9.40
C ILE A 78 9.33 22.11 8.70
N ASP A 79 10.35 22.26 7.87
CA ASP A 79 10.60 23.43 7.04
C ASP A 79 9.42 23.66 6.09
N SER A 80 8.85 24.87 6.13
CA SER A 80 7.66 25.27 5.37
C SER A 80 7.88 25.27 3.85
N ASP A 81 9.13 25.20 3.40
CA ASP A 81 9.53 25.12 1.99
C ASP A 81 9.48 23.68 1.42
N ARG A 82 8.99 22.71 2.19
CA ARG A 82 8.90 21.31 1.73
C ARG A 82 7.79 21.09 0.72
N LYS A 83 8.16 20.56 -0.45
CA LYS A 83 7.24 19.99 -1.45
C LYS A 83 6.45 18.81 -0.84
N MET A 84 5.20 18.64 -1.27
CA MET A 84 4.39 17.46 -0.92
C MET A 84 5.15 16.17 -1.25
N LEU A 85 5.13 15.23 -0.32
CA LEU A 85 5.69 13.89 -0.50
C LEU A 85 4.76 13.06 -1.39
N MET A 86 5.29 12.17 -2.21
CA MET A 86 4.43 11.19 -2.88
C MET A 86 3.80 10.25 -1.84
N SER A 87 2.49 10.06 -1.91
CA SER A 87 1.75 9.19 -1.00
C SER A 87 0.66 8.42 -1.74
N GLY A 88 0.44 7.16 -1.36
CA GLY A 88 -0.63 6.33 -1.93
C GLY A 88 -0.11 5.11 -2.70
N LEU A 89 -1.04 4.47 -3.40
CA LEU A 89 -0.81 3.43 -4.39
C LEU A 89 -0.82 4.09 -5.76
N PHE A 90 0.30 4.08 -6.47
CA PHE A 90 0.47 4.76 -7.76
C PHE A 90 1.28 3.93 -8.77
N GLY A 91 1.50 2.65 -8.46
CA GLY A 91 1.95 1.67 -9.45
C GLY A 91 0.80 1.00 -10.16
N GLU A 92 1.13 0.33 -11.25
CA GLU A 92 0.25 -0.63 -11.90
C GLU A 92 0.09 -1.86 -11.01
N ILE A 93 -1.16 -2.29 -10.80
CA ILE A 93 -1.46 -3.50 -10.03
C ILE A 93 -1.51 -4.67 -11.03
N GLN A 94 -0.74 -5.70 -10.78
CA GLN A 94 -0.64 -6.87 -11.65
C GLN A 94 -0.98 -8.15 -10.89
N LEU A 95 -1.69 -9.06 -11.55
CA LEU A 95 -1.95 -10.41 -11.08
C LEU A 95 -1.13 -11.38 -11.92
N PHE A 96 -0.58 -12.40 -11.27
CA PHE A 96 0.20 -13.43 -11.94
C PHE A 96 0.05 -14.76 -11.23
N GLU A 97 0.20 -15.85 -11.98
CA GLU A 97 0.16 -17.22 -11.46
C GLU A 97 1.58 -17.69 -11.10
N GLU A 98 1.68 -18.74 -10.29
CA GLU A 98 2.96 -19.36 -9.95
C GLU A 98 3.79 -19.77 -11.17
N GLU A 99 3.14 -20.17 -12.27
CA GLU A 99 3.79 -20.51 -13.55
C GLU A 99 4.48 -19.30 -14.19
N ASP A 100 3.97 -18.08 -14.00
CA ASP A 100 4.53 -16.84 -14.55
C ASP A 100 5.83 -16.43 -13.83
N LEU A 101 6.00 -16.81 -12.56
CA LEU A 101 7.21 -16.53 -11.77
C LEU A 101 8.43 -17.28 -12.29
N VAL A 102 8.23 -18.51 -12.79
CA VAL A 102 9.31 -19.35 -13.33
C VAL A 102 9.88 -18.75 -14.62
N CYS A 103 9.03 -18.12 -15.43
CA CYS A 103 9.45 -17.44 -16.66
C CYS A 103 10.19 -16.11 -16.40
N GLN A 104 9.98 -15.45 -15.26
CA GLN A 104 10.68 -14.22 -14.89
C GLN A 104 12.05 -14.47 -14.23
N GLY A 105 12.34 -15.70 -13.78
CA GLY A 105 13.61 -16.11 -13.19
C GLY A 105 14.68 -16.61 -14.20
N GLN A 106 14.38 -16.58 -15.50
CA GLN A 106 15.32 -16.91 -16.58
C GLN A 106 15.64 -15.70 -17.45
N ARG A 107 16.30 -14.68 -16.89
CA ARG A 107 17.10 -13.70 -17.65
C ARG A 107 18.26 -13.19 -16.81
#